data_AF-A0A3L8QXV7-F1
#
_entry.id   AF-A0A3L8QXV7-F1
#
_cell.length_a   1.000
_cell.length_b   1.000
_cell.length_c   1.000
_cell.angle_alpha   90.00
_cell.angle_beta   90.00
_cell.angle_gamma   90.00
#
_symmetry.space_group_name_H-M   'P 1'
#
loop_
_entity.id
_entity.type
_entity.pdbx_description
1 polymer ?
#
loop_
_entity_poly.entity_id
_entity_poly.type
_entity_poly.pdbx_seq_one_letter_code
_entity_poly.pdbx_strand_id
1 'polypeptide(L)'
;MLENIDLARARGVGGIKLKVGSPDPAVDLKRVEAVREHLGDGVPLMVDANQQWDRITATRAGRVLERFNLTWIEEPLDAYDAEGHAALAATLDTPVATGEMLTSVGEHAALIEAGSSDFVQPDAPRVGGITPFLRISALADYNGRALAPHFVMEIHLHLSAAYPRTAWVEHFEWLEPMFNERLELRDGRMVLPNRGGLGLSLSEQAAAWTREAAVFAAAPGDRRHPRGALPRRHVTGALTPRAAARTSRRGRCRAATPCWSPVPTPSRPVRRRGESPRIRRGRC
;
A
#
# COMPACT_ATOMS: atom_id res chain seq x y z
N MET A 1 8.98 17.30 -11.08
CA MET A 1 9.18 15.95 -10.47
C MET A 1 10.06 16.08 -9.24
N LEU A 2 11.31 16.55 -9.38
CA LEU A 2 12.24 16.73 -8.25
C LEU A 2 11.68 17.69 -7.17
N GLU A 3 11.05 18.80 -7.58
CA GLU A 3 10.38 19.71 -6.62
C GLU A 3 9.33 19.00 -5.74
N ASN A 4 8.57 18.05 -6.30
CA ASN A 4 7.58 17.29 -5.51
C ASN A 4 8.27 16.35 -4.53
N ILE A 5 9.43 15.82 -4.89
CA ILE A 5 10.25 15.00 -4.00
C ILE A 5 10.75 15.85 -2.84
N ASP A 6 11.25 17.06 -3.11
CA ASP A 6 11.69 17.98 -2.06
C ASP A 6 10.55 18.36 -1.11
N LEU A 7 9.36 18.63 -1.64
CA LEU A 7 8.17 18.91 -0.84
C LEU A 7 7.76 17.70 0.01
N ALA A 8 7.78 16.49 -0.54
CA ALA A 8 7.47 15.27 0.20
C ALA A 8 8.50 15.02 1.32
N ARG A 9 9.79 15.22 1.03
CA ARG A 9 10.88 15.08 2.00
C ARG A 9 10.79 16.11 3.12
N ALA A 10 10.47 17.35 2.80
CA ALA A 10 10.24 18.41 3.78
C ALA A 10 9.04 18.11 4.70
N ARG A 11 8.05 17.35 4.22
CA ARG A 11 6.91 16.84 5.01
C ARG A 11 7.24 15.60 5.85
N GLY A 12 8.47 15.09 5.80
CA GLY A 12 8.91 13.97 6.63
C GLY A 12 8.69 12.58 6.03
N VAL A 13 8.52 12.46 4.71
CA VAL A 13 8.41 11.17 4.01
C VAL A 13 9.72 10.37 4.06
N GLY A 14 9.60 9.06 4.33
CA GLY A 14 10.75 8.14 4.49
C GLY A 14 11.36 7.62 3.19
N GLY A 15 10.59 7.55 2.10
CA GLY A 15 11.04 7.03 0.81
C GLY A 15 10.15 7.47 -0.36
N ILE A 16 10.68 7.35 -1.58
CA ILE A 16 10.01 7.79 -2.80
C ILE A 16 9.70 6.57 -3.67
N LYS A 17 8.48 6.47 -4.23
CA LYS A 17 8.15 5.46 -5.25
C LYS A 17 7.87 6.12 -6.59
N LEU A 18 8.69 5.82 -7.60
CA LEU A 18 8.56 6.39 -8.93
C LEU A 18 7.78 5.45 -9.86
N LYS A 19 6.74 5.98 -10.50
CA LYS A 19 6.04 5.26 -11.59
C LYS A 19 6.97 5.13 -12.81
N VAL A 20 7.09 3.92 -13.32
CA VAL A 20 7.77 3.51 -14.56
C VAL A 20 6.78 2.69 -15.41
N GLY A 21 7.24 1.92 -16.39
CA GLY A 21 6.35 1.13 -17.24
C GLY A 21 5.86 1.89 -18.48
N SER A 22 6.53 2.97 -18.85
CA SER A 22 6.22 3.70 -20.08
C SER A 22 6.60 2.89 -21.32
N PRO A 23 6.02 3.20 -22.50
CA PRO A 23 6.39 2.53 -23.75
C PRO A 23 7.87 2.64 -24.14
N ASP A 24 8.60 3.62 -23.59
CA ASP A 24 10.04 3.79 -23.79
C ASP A 24 10.80 3.63 -22.45
N PRO A 25 11.34 2.42 -22.17
CA PRO A 25 12.09 2.15 -20.93
C PRO A 25 13.28 3.08 -20.69
N ALA A 26 13.87 3.67 -21.75
CA ALA A 26 15.00 4.58 -21.60
C ALA A 26 14.59 5.90 -20.95
N VAL A 27 13.33 6.34 -21.13
CA VAL A 27 12.78 7.53 -20.47
C VAL A 27 12.63 7.27 -18.97
N ASP A 28 12.10 6.10 -18.60
CA ASP A 28 11.96 5.73 -17.20
C ASP A 28 13.31 5.60 -16.50
N LEU A 29 14.28 4.97 -17.16
CA LEU A 29 15.64 4.83 -16.63
C LEU A 29 16.29 6.19 -16.34
N LYS A 30 16.20 7.14 -17.27
CA LYS A 30 16.72 8.51 -17.07
C LYS A 30 16.05 9.21 -15.89
N ARG A 31 14.75 8.96 -15.67
CA ARG A 31 14.03 9.54 -14.53
C ARG A 31 14.45 8.91 -13.21
N VAL A 32 14.62 7.58 -13.17
CA VAL A 32 15.12 6.87 -11.98
C VAL A 32 16.52 7.36 -11.63
N GLU A 33 17.40 7.49 -12.62
CA GLU A 33 18.76 8.01 -12.46
C GLU A 33 18.78 9.43 -11.90
N ALA A 34 18.04 10.35 -12.51
CA ALA A 34 17.93 11.72 -12.02
C ALA A 34 17.36 11.81 -10.59
N VAL A 35 16.40 10.94 -10.24
CA VAL A 35 15.84 10.88 -8.88
C VAL A 35 16.85 10.31 -7.88
N ARG A 36 17.58 9.25 -8.22
CA ARG A 36 18.62 8.69 -7.36
C ARG A 36 19.73 9.71 -7.13
N GLU A 37 20.22 10.38 -8.17
CA GLU A 37 21.23 11.43 -8.05
C GLU A 37 20.78 12.57 -7.14
N HIS A 38 19.53 13.02 -7.30
CA HIS A 38 18.95 14.09 -6.48
C HIS A 38 18.77 13.69 -5.01
N LEU A 39 18.34 12.46 -4.75
CA LEU A 39 18.10 11.94 -3.40
C LEU A 39 19.39 11.55 -2.66
N GLY A 40 20.44 11.19 -3.40
CA GLY A 40 21.60 10.47 -2.88
C GLY A 40 21.29 9.02 -2.52
N ASP A 41 22.30 8.29 -2.07
CA ASP A 41 22.21 6.84 -1.82
C ASP A 41 21.47 6.49 -0.53
N GLY A 42 21.35 7.44 0.40
CA GLY A 42 20.78 7.20 1.74
C GLY A 42 19.25 7.19 1.79
N VAL A 43 18.56 7.64 0.74
CA VAL A 43 17.09 7.69 0.74
C VAL A 43 16.51 6.46 0.02
N PRO A 44 15.60 5.71 0.66
CA PRO A 44 14.86 4.62 0.02
C PRO A 44 14.13 5.08 -1.25
N LEU A 45 14.37 4.37 -2.34
CA LEU A 45 13.74 4.58 -3.64
C LEU A 45 13.12 3.26 -4.11
N MET A 46 11.91 3.33 -4.63
CA MET A 46 11.16 2.22 -5.21
C MET A 46 10.75 2.61 -6.62
N VAL A 47 10.44 1.61 -7.45
CA VAL A 47 9.75 1.84 -8.73
C VAL A 47 8.53 0.95 -8.85
N ASP A 48 7.56 1.39 -9.64
CA ASP A 48 6.32 0.66 -9.89
C ASP A 48 5.96 0.73 -11.37
N ALA A 49 5.91 -0.43 -12.02
CA ALA A 49 5.66 -0.57 -13.45
C ALA A 49 4.19 -0.84 -13.78
N ASN A 50 3.31 -1.02 -12.79
CA ASN A 50 1.88 -1.28 -12.95
C ASN A 50 1.53 -2.23 -14.09
N GLN A 51 2.19 -3.39 -14.11
CA GLN A 51 1.91 -4.52 -14.99
C GLN A 51 2.20 -4.24 -16.48
N GLN A 52 2.95 -3.17 -16.79
CA GLN A 52 3.15 -2.73 -18.18
C GLN A 52 4.26 -3.46 -18.93
N TRP A 53 5.08 -4.29 -18.28
CA TRP A 53 6.13 -5.04 -18.96
C TRP A 53 5.72 -6.49 -19.21
N ASP A 54 6.20 -7.03 -20.33
CA ASP A 54 6.29 -8.47 -20.51
C ASP A 54 7.51 -9.04 -19.74
N ARG A 55 7.58 -10.38 -19.62
CA ARG A 55 8.68 -11.07 -18.92
C ARG A 55 10.07 -10.68 -19.43
N ILE A 56 10.22 -10.46 -20.74
CA ILE A 56 11.50 -10.12 -21.37
C ILE A 56 11.93 -8.72 -20.96
N THR A 57 11.01 -7.76 -21.04
CA THR A 57 11.22 -6.36 -20.71
C THR A 57 11.47 -6.20 -19.21
N ALA A 58 10.68 -6.85 -18.36
CA ALA A 58 10.87 -6.83 -16.91
C ALA A 58 12.25 -7.40 -16.51
N THR A 59 12.68 -8.51 -17.11
CA THR A 59 14.01 -9.08 -16.83
C THR A 59 15.13 -8.12 -17.22
N ARG A 60 15.03 -7.49 -18.40
CA ARG A 60 16.03 -6.53 -18.88
C ARG A 60 16.04 -5.27 -18.01
N ALA A 61 14.87 -4.73 -17.69
CA ALA A 61 14.72 -3.55 -16.84
C ALA A 61 15.27 -3.82 -15.43
N GLY A 62 14.88 -4.94 -14.81
CA GLY A 62 15.35 -5.34 -13.49
C GLY A 62 16.86 -5.38 -13.39
N ARG A 63 17.55 -6.03 -14.34
CA ARG A 63 19.02 -6.07 -14.40
C ARG A 63 19.68 -4.70 -14.47
N VAL A 64 19.07 -3.75 -15.19
CA VAL A 64 19.60 -2.38 -15.27
C VAL A 64 19.33 -1.63 -13.98
N LEU A 65 18.19 -1.87 -13.35
CA LEU A 65 17.73 -1.19 -12.14
C LEU A 65 18.52 -1.59 -10.88
N GLU A 66 19.18 -2.76 -10.87
CA GLU A 66 20.04 -3.21 -9.76
C GLU A 66 21.04 -2.13 -9.30
N ARG A 67 21.58 -1.36 -10.24
CA ARG A 67 22.57 -0.31 -9.94
C ARG A 67 22.06 0.81 -9.03
N PHE A 68 20.74 0.95 -8.88
CA PHE A 68 20.13 2.01 -8.07
C PHE A 68 19.79 1.57 -6.64
N ASN A 69 20.04 0.30 -6.30
CA ASN A 69 19.78 -0.28 -4.98
C ASN A 69 18.37 0.08 -4.49
N LEU A 70 17.37 -0.28 -5.30
CA LEU A 70 15.97 0.02 -5.02
C LEU A 70 15.47 -0.82 -3.83
N THR A 71 14.52 -0.29 -3.08
CA THR A 71 13.88 -1.03 -1.99
C THR A 71 13.01 -2.16 -2.55
N TRP A 72 12.36 -1.93 -3.69
CA TRP A 72 11.71 -2.96 -4.50
C TRP A 72 11.39 -2.46 -5.93
N ILE A 73 11.06 -3.42 -6.80
CA ILE A 73 10.39 -3.22 -8.09
C ILE A 73 8.96 -3.76 -7.97
N GLU A 74 7.97 -2.88 -8.16
CA GLU A 74 6.55 -3.18 -7.97
C GLU A 74 5.83 -3.44 -9.28
N GLU A 75 4.94 -4.43 -9.25
CA GLU A 75 4.13 -4.90 -10.37
C GLU A 75 4.90 -4.91 -11.71
N PRO A 76 6.08 -5.55 -11.82
CA PRO A 76 6.80 -5.60 -13.09
C PRO A 76 6.01 -6.32 -14.19
N LEU A 77 5.08 -7.21 -13.83
CA LEU A 77 4.30 -8.06 -14.74
C LEU A 77 2.82 -8.01 -14.35
N ASP A 78 1.96 -8.62 -15.16
CA ASP A 78 0.55 -8.86 -14.82
C ASP A 78 0.41 -9.50 -13.43
N ALA A 79 -0.56 -9.01 -12.65
CA ALA A 79 -0.73 -9.39 -11.25
C ALA A 79 -0.97 -10.90 -11.04
N TYR A 80 -1.42 -11.63 -12.08
CA TYR A 80 -1.66 -13.07 -12.03
C TYR A 80 -0.51 -13.91 -12.61
N ASP A 81 0.56 -13.28 -13.10
CA ASP A 81 1.76 -13.97 -13.57
C ASP A 81 2.66 -14.39 -12.41
N ALA A 82 2.16 -15.30 -11.56
CA ALA A 82 2.87 -15.76 -10.37
C ALA A 82 4.25 -16.37 -10.70
N GLU A 83 4.34 -17.15 -11.77
CA GLU A 83 5.60 -17.77 -12.22
C GLU A 83 6.59 -16.73 -12.73
N GLY A 84 6.13 -15.74 -13.51
CA GLY A 84 6.98 -14.67 -14.02
C GLY A 84 7.55 -13.83 -12.89
N HIS A 85 6.70 -13.47 -11.93
CA HIS A 85 7.12 -12.76 -10.72
C HIS A 85 8.12 -13.58 -9.88
N ALA A 86 7.88 -14.87 -9.68
CA ALA A 86 8.78 -15.75 -8.95
C ALA A 86 10.15 -15.90 -9.65
N ALA A 87 10.16 -15.99 -10.99
CA ALA A 87 11.40 -16.03 -11.75
C ALA A 87 12.22 -14.75 -11.61
N LEU A 88 11.57 -13.58 -11.56
CA LEU A 88 12.25 -12.30 -11.31
C LEU A 88 12.80 -12.24 -9.88
N ALA A 89 11.99 -12.57 -8.87
CA ALA A 89 12.40 -12.57 -7.46
C ALA A 89 13.56 -13.53 -7.17
N ALA A 90 13.65 -14.65 -7.91
CA ALA A 90 14.74 -15.60 -7.79
C ALA A 90 16.04 -15.18 -8.51
N THR A 91 15.97 -14.23 -9.45
CA THR A 91 17.09 -13.85 -10.32
C THR A 91 17.70 -12.49 -9.96
N LEU A 92 16.88 -11.57 -9.44
CA LEU A 92 17.29 -10.22 -9.08
C LEU A 92 17.71 -10.16 -7.61
N ASP A 93 18.69 -9.32 -7.29
CA ASP A 93 19.03 -8.96 -5.91
C ASP A 93 18.03 -7.94 -5.37
N THR A 94 17.50 -7.08 -6.26
CA THR A 94 16.46 -6.10 -5.93
C THR A 94 15.12 -6.82 -5.64
N PRO A 95 14.48 -6.57 -4.48
CA PRO A 95 13.22 -7.21 -4.11
C PRO A 95 12.08 -6.96 -5.11
N VAL A 96 11.21 -7.96 -5.27
CA VAL A 96 9.96 -7.83 -6.07
C VAL A 96 8.76 -7.60 -5.15
N ALA A 97 7.91 -6.65 -5.50
CA ALA A 97 6.65 -6.37 -4.81
C ALA A 97 5.45 -6.54 -5.76
N THR A 98 4.37 -7.15 -5.27
CA THR A 98 3.09 -7.22 -6.00
C THR A 98 1.95 -7.61 -5.05
N GLY A 99 0.71 -7.53 -5.53
CA GLY A 99 -0.48 -8.01 -4.83
C GLY A 99 -1.62 -6.99 -4.75
N GLU A 100 -1.40 -5.72 -5.13
CA GLU A 100 -2.40 -4.68 -4.93
C GLU A 100 -3.72 -5.00 -5.64
N MET A 101 -3.66 -5.63 -6.82
CA MET A 101 -4.84 -5.93 -7.64
C MET A 101 -5.66 -7.13 -7.15
N LEU A 102 -5.13 -7.91 -6.21
CA LEU A 102 -5.75 -9.15 -5.78
C LEU A 102 -6.88 -8.86 -4.79
N THR A 103 -7.94 -9.66 -4.88
CA THR A 103 -9.24 -9.42 -4.21
C THR A 103 -9.62 -10.51 -3.22
N SER A 104 -8.74 -11.48 -2.99
CA SER A 104 -9.01 -12.56 -2.04
C SER A 104 -7.76 -13.10 -1.34
N VAL A 105 -7.98 -13.84 -0.26
CA VAL A 105 -6.92 -14.58 0.45
C VAL A 105 -6.33 -15.67 -0.43
N GLY A 106 -7.14 -16.34 -1.25
CA GLY A 106 -6.70 -17.42 -2.12
C GLY A 106 -5.74 -16.93 -3.22
N GLU A 107 -6.05 -15.78 -3.82
CA GLU A 107 -5.16 -15.15 -4.80
C GLU A 107 -3.80 -14.77 -4.19
N HIS A 108 -3.81 -14.13 -3.02
CA HIS A 108 -2.57 -13.81 -2.32
C HIS A 108 -1.79 -15.06 -1.91
N ALA A 109 -2.47 -16.12 -1.46
CA ALA A 109 -1.83 -17.36 -1.08
C ALA A 109 -1.09 -17.99 -2.27
N ALA A 110 -1.69 -18.00 -3.46
CA ALA A 110 -1.06 -18.52 -4.67
C ALA A 110 0.27 -17.81 -5.00
N LEU A 111 0.32 -16.48 -4.91
CA LEU A 111 1.55 -15.71 -5.14
C LEU A 111 2.60 -15.94 -4.05
N ILE A 112 2.19 -15.98 -2.78
CA ILE A 112 3.11 -16.20 -1.66
C ILE A 112 3.75 -17.59 -1.74
N GLU A 113 2.94 -18.63 -2.01
CA GLU A 113 3.38 -20.02 -2.10
C GLU A 113 4.29 -20.27 -3.31
N ALA A 114 4.04 -19.58 -4.42
CA ALA A 114 4.92 -19.61 -5.60
C ALA A 114 6.25 -18.86 -5.40
N GLY A 115 6.39 -18.10 -4.31
CA GLY A 115 7.56 -17.25 -4.07
C GLY A 115 7.61 -16.05 -5.01
N SER A 116 6.45 -15.56 -5.45
CA SER A 116 6.33 -14.49 -6.45
C SER A 116 6.76 -13.11 -5.97
N SER A 117 6.84 -12.88 -4.66
CA SER A 117 7.20 -11.56 -4.13
C SER A 117 7.97 -11.64 -2.81
N ASP A 118 8.78 -10.63 -2.57
CA ASP A 118 9.48 -10.36 -1.32
C ASP A 118 8.68 -9.40 -0.44
N PHE A 119 7.97 -8.46 -1.06
CA PHE A 119 6.99 -7.58 -0.44
C PHE A 119 5.58 -7.92 -0.90
N VAL A 120 4.74 -8.36 0.03
CA VAL A 120 3.33 -8.64 -0.21
C VAL A 120 2.53 -7.33 -0.04
N GLN A 121 1.72 -6.97 -1.04
CA GLN A 121 1.02 -5.67 -1.07
C GLN A 121 -0.52 -5.80 -1.02
N PRO A 122 -1.09 -6.38 0.06
CA PRO A 122 -2.53 -6.50 0.16
C PRO A 122 -3.20 -5.15 0.37
N ASP A 123 -4.40 -5.00 -0.15
CA ASP A 123 -5.29 -3.86 0.06
C ASP A 123 -6.52 -4.36 0.82
N ALA A 124 -6.68 -3.95 2.08
CA ALA A 124 -7.75 -4.45 2.95
C ALA A 124 -9.15 -4.23 2.34
N PRO A 125 -9.51 -3.04 1.84
CA PRO A 125 -10.75 -2.86 1.07
C PRO A 125 -10.92 -3.84 -0.09
N ARG A 126 -9.89 -4.09 -0.91
CA ARG A 126 -10.00 -5.00 -2.07
C ARG A 126 -10.18 -6.46 -1.68
N VAL A 127 -9.50 -6.93 -0.62
CA VAL A 127 -9.55 -8.34 -0.20
C VAL A 127 -10.76 -8.69 0.67
N GLY A 128 -11.65 -7.73 0.94
CA GLY A 128 -12.87 -7.94 1.72
C GLY A 128 -12.76 -7.59 3.21
N GLY A 129 -11.80 -6.73 3.58
CA GLY A 129 -11.69 -6.10 4.89
C GLY A 129 -10.51 -6.57 5.75
N ILE A 130 -10.53 -6.20 7.03
CA ILE A 130 -9.45 -6.48 7.99
C ILE A 130 -9.28 -7.99 8.21
N THR A 131 -10.37 -8.74 8.35
CA THR A 131 -10.31 -10.19 8.62
C THR A 131 -9.53 -10.98 7.56
N PRO A 132 -9.84 -10.88 6.25
CA PRO A 132 -9.02 -11.54 5.22
C PRO A 132 -7.60 -10.99 5.14
N PHE A 133 -7.40 -9.68 5.33
CA PHE A 133 -6.06 -9.08 5.38
C PHE A 133 -5.18 -9.70 6.46
N LEU A 134 -5.71 -9.95 7.67
CA LEU A 134 -4.95 -10.58 8.76
C LEU A 134 -4.54 -12.02 8.42
N ARG A 135 -5.35 -12.75 7.64
CA ARG A 135 -4.97 -14.09 7.14
C ARG A 135 -3.82 -14.01 6.14
N ILE A 136 -3.88 -13.06 5.23
CA ILE A 136 -2.81 -12.79 4.26
C ILE A 136 -1.52 -12.40 5.00
N SER A 137 -1.62 -11.50 5.98
CA SER A 137 -0.48 -11.08 6.80
C SER A 137 0.17 -12.26 7.52
N ALA A 138 -0.63 -13.12 8.16
CA ALA A 138 -0.09 -14.31 8.84
C ALA A 138 0.64 -15.26 7.86
N LEU A 139 0.09 -15.45 6.65
CA LEU A 139 0.71 -16.27 5.62
C LEU A 139 2.01 -15.65 5.07
N ALA A 140 2.03 -14.34 4.88
CA ALA A 140 3.21 -13.60 4.47
C ALA A 140 4.34 -13.73 5.51
N ASP A 141 4.03 -13.58 6.80
CA ASP A 141 5.02 -13.71 7.88
C ASP A 141 5.56 -15.14 7.99
N TYR A 142 4.68 -16.14 7.88
CA TYR A 142 5.06 -17.55 7.86
C TYR A 142 6.07 -17.85 6.74
N ASN A 143 5.88 -17.26 5.57
CA ASN A 143 6.78 -17.38 4.42
C ASN A 143 7.94 -16.37 4.43
N GLY A 144 8.14 -15.64 5.53
CA GLY A 144 9.26 -14.72 5.70
C GLY A 144 9.21 -13.45 4.86
N ARG A 145 8.04 -13.07 4.34
CA ARG A 145 7.87 -11.92 3.44
C ARG A 145 7.70 -10.62 4.22
N ALA A 146 8.10 -9.51 3.61
CA ALA A 146 7.79 -8.18 4.11
C ALA A 146 6.39 -7.75 3.65
N LEU A 147 5.84 -6.72 4.30
CA LEU A 147 4.51 -6.19 3.99
C LEU A 147 4.60 -4.75 3.49
N ALA A 148 3.87 -4.42 2.44
CA ALA A 148 3.76 -3.04 1.96
C ALA A 148 2.32 -2.79 1.46
N PRO A 149 1.33 -2.64 2.37
CA PRO A 149 -0.07 -2.55 2.00
C PRO A 149 -0.34 -1.36 1.09
N HIS A 150 -1.20 -1.56 0.09
CA HIS A 150 -1.49 -0.58 -0.95
C HIS A 150 -2.55 0.44 -0.51
N PHE A 151 -2.33 1.72 -0.79
CA PHE A 151 -3.31 2.80 -0.74
C PHE A 151 -3.83 3.26 0.64
N VAL A 152 -4.73 2.53 1.31
CA VAL A 152 -5.56 3.07 2.41
C VAL A 152 -4.81 3.19 3.73
N MET A 153 -3.93 4.18 3.83
CA MET A 153 -3.02 4.42 4.95
C MET A 153 -3.73 4.53 6.31
N GLU A 154 -4.96 5.05 6.34
CA GLU A 154 -5.74 5.22 7.57
C GLU A 154 -6.16 3.88 8.20
N ILE A 155 -6.20 2.81 7.41
CA ILE A 155 -6.40 1.43 7.90
C ILE A 155 -5.05 0.71 7.98
N HIS A 156 -4.24 0.82 6.93
CA HIS A 156 -3.03 0.04 6.77
C HIS A 156 -1.91 0.42 7.73
N LEU A 157 -1.91 1.63 8.30
CA LEU A 157 -0.99 1.99 9.37
C LEU A 157 -1.15 1.07 10.58
N HIS A 158 -2.40 0.83 11.02
CA HIS A 158 -2.69 -0.05 12.15
C HIS A 158 -2.31 -1.50 11.86
N LEU A 159 -2.65 -1.97 10.66
CA LEU A 159 -2.36 -3.35 10.24
C LEU A 159 -0.85 -3.60 10.10
N SER A 160 -0.13 -2.63 9.53
CA SER A 160 1.33 -2.68 9.40
C SER A 160 2.03 -2.60 10.75
N ALA A 161 1.50 -1.83 11.70
CA ALA A 161 2.04 -1.74 13.06
C ALA A 161 1.92 -3.05 13.84
N ALA A 162 0.96 -3.90 13.46
CA ALA A 162 0.80 -5.24 14.02
C ALA A 162 1.65 -6.32 13.31
N TYR A 163 2.29 -5.98 12.19
CA TYR A 163 3.09 -6.94 11.43
C TYR A 163 4.45 -7.18 12.12
N PRO A 164 4.87 -8.45 12.33
CA PRO A 164 6.06 -8.76 13.12
C PRO A 164 7.40 -8.50 12.39
N ARG A 165 7.36 -8.28 11.07
CA ARG A 165 8.52 -8.01 10.22
C ARG A 165 8.49 -6.57 9.69
N THR A 166 9.38 -6.27 8.75
CA THR A 166 9.40 -5.01 8.02
C THR A 166 8.05 -4.76 7.36
N ALA A 167 7.50 -3.57 7.64
CA ALA A 167 6.32 -3.06 6.97
C ALA A 167 6.54 -1.61 6.49
N TRP A 168 6.03 -1.32 5.30
CA TRP A 168 5.96 0.02 4.71
C TRP A 168 4.49 0.43 4.52
N VAL A 169 4.19 1.71 4.67
CA VAL A 169 2.85 2.27 4.39
C VAL A 169 2.98 3.40 3.37
N GLU A 170 2.14 3.36 2.35
CA GLU A 170 2.07 4.39 1.31
C GLU A 170 1.29 5.58 1.83
N HIS A 171 1.79 6.79 1.56
CA HIS A 171 1.18 8.05 1.91
C HIS A 171 0.54 8.68 0.67
N PHE A 172 -0.77 8.90 0.75
CA PHE A 172 -1.54 9.67 -0.22
C PHE A 172 -2.47 10.66 0.50
N GLU A 173 -2.57 11.87 -0.04
CA GLU A 173 -3.44 12.92 0.50
C GLU A 173 -4.89 12.81 -0.03
N TRP A 174 -5.20 11.76 -0.80
CA TRP A 174 -6.46 11.64 -1.55
C TRP A 174 -7.67 11.45 -0.65
N LEU A 175 -7.53 10.68 0.44
CA LEU A 175 -8.61 10.37 1.37
C LEU A 175 -8.72 11.38 2.51
N GLU A 176 -7.74 12.26 2.68
CA GLU A 176 -7.74 13.26 3.75
C GLU A 176 -9.02 14.11 3.84
N PRO A 177 -9.64 14.57 2.73
CA PRO A 177 -10.88 15.34 2.80
C PRO A 177 -12.04 14.56 3.41
N MET A 178 -11.97 13.23 3.50
CA MET A 178 -13.04 12.37 4.06
C MET A 178 -13.07 12.37 5.58
N PHE A 179 -11.99 12.76 6.24
CA PHE A 179 -11.85 12.65 7.69
C PHE A 179 -11.50 13.99 8.34
N ASN A 180 -11.90 14.15 9.60
CA ASN A 180 -11.55 15.35 10.38
C ASN A 180 -10.11 15.29 10.91
N GLU A 181 -9.57 14.11 11.09
CA GLU A 181 -8.23 13.85 11.61
C GLU A 181 -7.20 13.74 10.49
N ARG A 182 -5.92 13.93 10.84
CA ARG A 182 -4.78 13.71 9.95
C ARG A 182 -3.79 12.74 10.59
N LEU A 183 -3.05 12.03 9.74
CA LEU A 183 -1.91 11.22 10.16
C LEU A 183 -0.67 12.11 10.17
N GLU A 184 0.19 11.91 11.16
CA GLU A 184 1.43 12.67 11.31
C GLU A 184 2.58 11.89 10.67
N LEU A 185 3.37 12.57 9.85
CA LEU A 185 4.67 12.09 9.39
C LEU A 185 5.78 12.73 10.22
N ARG A 186 6.69 11.91 10.74
CA ARG A 186 7.83 12.35 11.54
C ARG A 186 9.03 11.44 11.32
N ASP A 187 10.18 12.03 11.03
CA ASP A 187 11.47 11.34 10.85
C ASP A 187 11.39 10.17 9.85
N GLY A 188 10.69 10.38 8.74
CA GLY A 188 10.52 9.37 7.70
C GLY A 188 9.40 8.37 7.98
N ARG A 189 8.73 8.43 9.13
CA ARG A 189 7.73 7.43 9.57
C ARG A 189 6.36 8.05 9.76
N MET A 190 5.32 7.23 9.61
CA MET A 190 3.96 7.62 9.99
C MET A 190 3.70 7.25 11.46
N VAL A 191 3.19 8.21 12.24
CA VAL A 191 2.96 8.05 13.67
C VAL A 191 1.59 7.40 13.89
N LEU A 192 1.59 6.28 14.62
CA LEU A 192 0.35 5.59 14.99
C LEU A 192 -0.48 6.46 15.96
N PRO A 193 -1.74 6.80 15.63
CA PRO A 193 -2.58 7.59 16.52
C PRO A 193 -2.91 6.84 17.83
N ASN A 194 -3.06 7.59 18.92
CA ASN A 194 -3.52 7.07 20.22
C ASN A 194 -5.06 7.13 20.42
N ARG A 195 -5.80 7.44 19.35
CA ARG A 195 -7.27 7.53 19.36
C ARG A 195 -7.88 6.13 19.28
N GLY A 196 -9.10 5.96 19.79
CA GLY A 196 -9.80 4.67 19.76
C GLY A 196 -10.16 4.22 18.35
N GLY A 197 -10.07 2.90 18.09
CA GLY A 197 -10.39 2.30 16.79
C GLY A 197 -9.42 2.77 15.69
N LEU A 198 -9.97 3.06 14.49
CA LEU A 198 -9.18 3.65 13.41
C LEU A 198 -8.72 5.08 13.72
N GLY A 199 -9.36 5.75 14.70
CA GLY A 199 -9.05 7.13 15.05
C GLY A 199 -9.50 8.15 14.00
N LEU A 200 -10.62 7.86 13.33
CA LEU A 200 -11.19 8.67 12.26
C LEU A 200 -12.66 9.00 12.55
N SER A 201 -13.08 10.19 12.14
CA SER A 201 -14.47 10.62 12.06
C SER A 201 -14.74 11.25 10.68
N LEU A 202 -15.93 11.01 10.13
CA LEU A 202 -16.31 11.55 8.81
C LEU A 202 -16.40 13.08 8.85
N SER A 203 -15.85 13.72 7.83
CA SER A 203 -15.94 15.17 7.65
C SER A 203 -17.27 15.61 7.06
N GLU A 204 -17.57 16.90 7.12
CA GLU A 204 -18.70 17.48 6.37
C GLU A 204 -18.56 17.29 4.85
N GLN A 205 -17.33 17.25 4.34
CA GLN A 205 -17.07 17.04 2.93
C GLN A 205 -17.45 15.61 2.48
N ALA A 206 -17.23 14.61 3.34
CA ALA A 206 -17.70 13.25 3.09
C ALA A 206 -19.24 13.19 2.99
N ALA A 207 -19.94 13.91 3.88
CA ALA A 207 -21.39 14.04 3.80
C ALA A 207 -21.83 14.75 2.51
N ALA A 208 -21.16 15.83 2.12
CA ALA A 208 -21.47 16.57 0.90
C ALA A 208 -21.21 15.78 -0.40
N TRP A 209 -20.28 14.82 -0.40
CA TRP A 209 -20.02 13.94 -1.54
C TRP A 209 -20.87 12.66 -1.54
N THR A 210 -21.66 12.42 -0.50
CA THR A 210 -22.54 11.25 -0.41
C THR A 210 -23.65 11.34 -1.46
N ARG A 211 -23.75 10.33 -2.33
CA ARG A 211 -24.79 10.24 -3.37
C ARG A 211 -25.93 9.30 -3.01
N GLU A 212 -25.62 8.27 -2.22
CA GLU A 212 -26.56 7.23 -1.80
C GLU A 212 -26.27 6.89 -0.34
N ALA A 213 -27.34 6.67 0.44
CA ALA A 213 -27.25 6.25 1.83
C ALA A 213 -28.48 5.42 2.19
N ALA A 214 -28.29 4.39 3.01
CA ALA A 214 -29.35 3.58 3.58
C ALA A 214 -29.03 3.29 5.04
N VAL A 215 -30.07 3.22 5.88
CA VAL A 215 -29.95 2.91 7.31
C VAL A 215 -30.86 1.74 7.62
N PHE A 216 -30.27 0.66 8.17
CA PHE A 216 -30.99 -0.55 8.54
C PHE A 216 -31.01 -0.63 10.07
N ALA A 217 -32.16 -0.26 10.65
CA ALA A 217 -32.44 -0.07 12.07
C ALA A 217 -31.75 1.16 12.73
N ALA A 218 -32.55 1.94 13.47
CA ALA A 218 -32.06 3.08 14.24
C ALA A 218 -31.20 2.61 15.41
N ALA A 219 -30.13 3.36 15.71
CA ALA A 219 -29.35 3.16 16.93
C ALA A 219 -30.30 3.12 18.14
N PRO A 220 -30.08 2.21 19.11
CA PRO A 220 -30.87 2.21 20.35
C PRO A 220 -30.72 3.58 21.04
N GLY A 221 -31.74 4.43 20.95
CA GLY A 221 -31.76 5.75 21.60
C GLY A 221 -32.03 6.98 20.71
N ASP A 222 -32.06 6.86 19.37
CA ASP A 222 -32.34 8.03 18.51
C ASP A 222 -33.85 8.29 18.39
N ARG A 223 -34.45 8.92 19.41
CA ARG A 223 -35.80 9.50 19.34
C ARG A 223 -35.75 10.93 18.80
N ARG A 224 -35.12 11.17 17.65
CA ARG A 224 -35.34 12.43 16.91
C ARG A 224 -36.61 12.31 16.09
N HIS A 225 -37.67 12.95 16.57
CA HIS A 225 -38.90 13.19 15.83
C HIS A 225 -38.57 13.86 14.47
N PRO A 226 -39.10 13.38 13.33
CA PRO A 226 -38.83 14.02 12.06
C PRO A 226 -39.63 15.32 11.97
N ARG A 227 -39.00 16.47 12.26
CA ARG A 227 -39.44 17.77 11.72
C ARG A 227 -38.62 18.03 10.47
N GLY A 228 -39.28 17.99 9.31
CA GLY A 228 -38.69 18.35 8.02
C GLY A 228 -38.40 17.15 7.12
N ALA A 229 -39.45 16.47 6.66
CA ALA A 229 -39.31 15.60 5.51
C ALA A 229 -38.99 16.45 4.27
N LEU A 230 -37.86 16.20 3.63
CA LEU A 230 -37.62 16.62 2.24
C LEU A 230 -38.71 15.98 1.35
N PRO A 231 -39.24 16.70 0.34
CA PRO A 231 -40.36 16.21 -0.45
C PRO A 231 -39.95 14.96 -1.24
N ARG A 232 -40.64 13.85 -0.96
CA ARG A 232 -40.54 12.62 -1.74
C ARG A 232 -41.02 12.90 -3.16
N ARG A 233 -40.11 12.88 -4.14
CA ARG A 233 -40.50 12.79 -5.55
C ARG A 233 -40.81 11.32 -5.86
N HIS A 234 -42.07 11.05 -6.18
CA HIS A 234 -42.47 9.78 -6.80
C HIS A 234 -41.82 9.68 -8.18
N VAL A 235 -40.93 8.71 -8.36
CA VAL A 235 -40.46 8.31 -9.69
C VAL A 235 -41.39 7.21 -10.19
N THR A 236 -42.35 7.57 -11.04
CA THR A 236 -43.04 6.60 -11.89
C THR A 236 -42.19 6.37 -13.13
N GLY A 237 -41.41 5.28 -13.13
CA GLY A 237 -40.59 4.88 -14.27
C GLY A 237 -41.38 4.03 -15.26
N ALA A 238 -41.78 4.62 -16.39
CA ALA A 238 -42.06 3.86 -17.61
C ALA A 238 -40.74 3.63 -18.36
N LEU A 239 -40.39 2.37 -18.61
CA LEU A 239 -39.23 1.96 -19.38
C LEU A 239 -39.42 2.37 -20.85
N THR A 240 -38.52 3.19 -21.38
CA THR A 240 -38.28 3.29 -22.82
C THR A 240 -36.78 3.26 -23.09
N PRO A 241 -36.31 2.49 -24.10
CA PRO A 241 -34.90 2.36 -24.39
C PRO A 241 -34.44 3.54 -25.26
N ARG A 242 -33.29 4.14 -24.92
CA ARG A 242 -32.63 5.11 -25.80
C ARG A 242 -31.18 4.74 -26.05
N ALA A 243 -30.83 4.85 -27.33
CA ALA A 243 -29.64 4.36 -27.99
C ALA A 243 -28.34 5.00 -27.49
N ALA A 244 -27.27 4.22 -27.60
CA ALA A 244 -25.90 4.59 -27.29
C ALA A 244 -25.35 5.65 -28.27
N ALA A 245 -24.76 6.70 -27.72
CA ALA A 245 -23.87 7.60 -28.45
C ALA A 245 -22.51 7.65 -27.75
N ARG A 246 -21.51 7.07 -28.42
CA ARG A 246 -20.08 7.18 -28.09
C ARG A 246 -19.65 8.63 -28.20
N THR A 247 -19.08 9.19 -27.14
CA THR A 247 -18.14 10.32 -27.27
C THR A 247 -16.91 10.06 -26.42
N SER A 248 -15.76 10.01 -27.09
CA SER A 248 -14.44 9.93 -26.48
C SER A 248 -14.03 11.28 -25.92
N ARG A 249 -13.69 11.37 -24.64
CA ARG A 249 -12.86 12.44 -24.11
C ARG A 249 -11.72 11.84 -23.30
N ARG A 250 -10.52 11.89 -23.90
CA ARG A 250 -9.25 11.63 -23.24
C ARG A 250 -8.98 12.77 -22.26
N GLY A 251 -9.20 12.53 -20.97
CA GLY A 251 -8.68 13.38 -19.89
C GLY A 251 -7.31 12.88 -19.47
N ARG A 252 -6.28 13.73 -19.56
CA ARG A 252 -4.93 13.44 -19.07
C ARG A 252 -4.95 13.45 -17.54
N CYS A 253 -4.74 12.29 -16.90
CA CYS A 253 -4.36 12.23 -15.49
C CYS A 253 -2.93 12.75 -15.33
N ARG A 254 -2.73 13.77 -14.51
CA ARG A 254 -1.40 14.13 -14.01
C ARG A 254 -1.07 13.14 -12.89
N ALA A 255 -0.04 12.34 -13.09
CA ALA A 255 0.45 11.39 -12.10
C ALA A 255 0.97 12.14 -10.86
N ALA A 256 0.34 11.92 -9.71
CA ALA A 256 0.95 12.19 -8.42
C ALA A 256 1.85 11.00 -8.07
N THR A 257 3.10 11.27 -7.70
CA THR A 257 4.10 10.27 -7.32
C THR A 257 3.80 9.80 -5.89
N PRO A 258 3.49 8.50 -5.66
CA PRO A 258 3.24 7.99 -4.32
C PRO A 258 4.51 8.01 -3.46
N CYS A 259 4.36 8.21 -2.15
CA CYS A 259 5.45 8.34 -1.18
C CYS A 259 5.28 7.31 -0.06
N TRP A 260 6.35 6.76 0.51
CA TRP A 260 6.25 5.65 1.49
C TRP A 260 6.98 5.97 2.80
N SER A 261 6.54 5.37 3.91
CA SER A 261 7.14 5.52 5.24
C SER A 261 7.24 4.16 5.98
N PRO A 262 8.37 3.81 6.64
CA PRO A 262 8.48 2.58 7.40
C PRO A 262 7.76 2.68 8.76
N VAL A 263 7.16 1.58 9.23
CA VAL A 263 6.35 1.51 10.46
C VAL A 263 7.17 0.98 11.65
N PRO A 264 7.11 1.56 12.87
CA PRO A 264 7.97 1.15 13.99
C PRO A 264 7.86 -0.36 14.29
N THR A 265 8.99 -1.05 14.40
CA THR A 265 9.02 -2.43 14.89
C THR A 265 8.92 -2.45 16.42
N PRO A 266 8.13 -3.37 17.02
CA PRO A 266 8.10 -3.54 18.46
C PRO A 266 9.46 -4.07 18.95
N SER A 267 10.10 -3.35 19.86
CA SER A 267 11.35 -3.76 20.48
C SER A 267 11.10 -4.97 21.40
N ARG A 268 11.67 -6.13 21.06
CA ARG A 268 11.74 -7.28 21.97
C ARG A 268 12.72 -6.97 23.10
N PRO A 269 12.38 -7.29 24.37
CA PRO A 269 13.34 -7.18 25.46
C PRO A 269 14.46 -8.21 25.27
N VAL A 270 15.70 -7.71 25.23
CA VAL A 270 16.92 -8.52 25.21
C VAL A 270 17.00 -9.28 26.54
N ARG A 271 16.77 -10.60 26.52
CA ARG A 271 17.12 -11.46 27.65
C ARG A 271 18.64 -11.47 27.80
N ARG A 272 19.14 -10.88 28.88
CA ARG A 272 20.53 -11.04 29.32
C ARG A 272 20.79 -12.53 29.54
N ARG A 273 21.77 -13.10 28.83
CA ARG A 273 22.29 -14.44 29.10
C ARG A 273 22.99 -14.40 30.46
N GLY A 274 22.39 -15.07 31.44
CA GLY A 274 23.00 -15.31 32.73
C GLY A 274 24.22 -16.22 32.59
N GLU A 275 25.25 -15.88 33.36
CA GLU A 275 26.51 -16.59 33.48
C GLU A 275 26.32 -18.03 33.93
N SER A 276 27.11 -18.93 33.34
CA SER A 276 27.19 -20.34 33.70
C SER A 276 28.35 -20.51 34.69
N PRO A 277 28.17 -21.08 35.90
CA PRO A 277 29.30 -21.36 36.78
C PRO A 277 29.96 -22.66 36.38
N ARG A 278 31.25 -22.57 36.05
CA ARG A 278 32.14 -23.70 35.79
C ARG A 278 32.76 -24.22 37.11
N ILE A 279 32.65 -25.56 37.26
CA ILE A 279 33.66 -26.51 37.78
C ILE A 279 33.77 -26.68 39.31
N ARG A 280 33.58 -27.92 39.79
CA ARG A 280 34.71 -28.78 40.26
C ARG A 280 34.33 -30.26 40.36
N ARG A 281 35.18 -31.09 39.74
CA ARG A 281 35.24 -32.54 39.85
C ARG A 281 35.71 -32.92 41.26
N GLY A 282 35.02 -33.87 41.89
CA GLY A 282 35.50 -34.61 43.06
C GLY A 282 35.44 -36.11 42.73
N ARG A 283 36.55 -36.81 42.99
CA ARG A 283 36.71 -38.26 42.81
C ARG A 283 35.97 -39.01 43.92
N CYS A 284 35.20 -40.03 43.54
CA CYS A 284 35.20 -41.42 44.02
C CYS A 284 33.97 -42.12 43.43
#